data_AF-A0A0G1ZPP4-F1
#
_entry.id   AF-A0A0G1ZPP4-F1
#
_cell.length_a   1.000
_cell.length_b   1.000
_cell.length_c   1.000
_cell.angle_alpha   90.00
_cell.angle_beta   90.00
_cell.angle_gamma   90.00
#
_symmetry.space_group_name_H-M   'P 1'
#
loop_
_entity.id
_entity.type
_entity.pdbx_description
1 polymer ?
#
loop_
_entity_poly.entity_id
_entity_poly.type
_entity_poly.pdbx_seq_one_letter_code
_entity_poly.pdbx_strand_id
1 'polypeptide(L)' 'FVDPRFPEDAADRMEELATNVPLVEELESRLKDVKNAITKMDAGTYGICEESGKEIPFDRLEANPAARTAIASA' A
#
# COMPACT_ATOMS: atom_id res chain seq x y z
N PHE A 1 27.81 2.34 -0.80
CA PHE A 1 27.77 2.21 0.67
C PHE A 1 28.18 3.57 1.19
N VAL A 2 27.20 4.36 1.65
CA VAL A 2 27.42 5.72 2.16
C VAL A 2 27.72 5.61 3.65
N ASP A 3 28.89 6.07 4.10
CA ASP A 3 29.33 5.85 5.48
C ASP A 3 28.90 7.06 6.35
N PRO A 4 28.10 6.84 7.41
CA PRO A 4 27.52 7.93 8.18
C PRO A 4 28.53 8.80 8.93
N ARG A 5 29.81 8.40 8.98
CA ARG A 5 30.90 9.12 9.65
C ARG A 5 31.55 10.20 8.77
N PHE A 6 31.28 10.21 7.47
CA PHE A 6 31.84 11.21 6.55
C PHE A 6 30.84 12.36 6.32
N PRO A 7 31.22 13.62 6.60
CA PRO A 7 30.35 14.78 6.40
C PRO A 7 30.11 15.13 4.93
N GLU A 8 31.03 14.79 4.02
CA GLU A 8 30.88 14.98 2.57
C GLU A 8 29.72 14.17 1.98
N ASP A 9 29.43 13.01 2.58
CA ASP A 9 28.34 12.10 2.22
C ASP A 9 26.96 12.56 2.72
N ALA A 10 26.88 13.72 3.40
CA ALA A 10 25.61 14.20 3.95
C ALA A 10 24.54 14.44 2.86
N ALA A 11 24.93 14.96 1.69
CA ALA A 11 24.01 15.20 0.58
C ALA A 11 23.45 13.89 0.02
N ASP A 12 24.32 12.90 -0.23
CA ASP A 12 23.92 11.58 -0.74
C ASP A 12 22.97 10.86 0.23
N ARG A 13 23.23 10.94 1.54
CA ARG A 13 22.31 10.39 2.56
C ARG A 13 20.94 11.06 2.54
N MET A 14 20.89 12.38 2.35
CA MET A 14 19.61 13.09 2.28
C MET A 14 18.83 12.67 1.03
N GLU A 15 19.50 12.44 -0.09
CA GLU A 15 18.88 11.92 -1.31
C GLU A 15 18.34 10.48 -1.13
N GLU A 16 19.13 9.59 -0.52
CA GLU A 16 18.70 8.24 -0.18
C GLU A 16 17.47 8.26 0.75
N LEU A 17 17.47 9.09 1.79
CA LEU A 17 16.32 9.23 2.70
C LEU A 17 15.08 9.78 1.99
N ALA A 18 15.25 10.81 1.16
CA ALA A 18 14.15 11.39 0.40
C ALA A 18 13.47 10.37 -0.54
N THR A 19 14.24 9.38 -1.02
CA THR A 19 13.72 8.29 -1.85
C THR A 19 13.11 7.16 -1.01
N ASN A 20 13.78 6.74 0.07
CA ASN A 20 13.40 5.56 0.84
C ASN A 20 12.20 5.80 1.75
N VAL A 21 12.07 6.98 2.35
CA VAL A 21 10.97 7.30 3.28
C VAL A 21 9.59 7.12 2.62
N PRO A 22 9.27 7.77 1.47
CA PRO A 22 7.96 7.60 0.85
C PRO A 22 7.72 6.16 0.36
N LEU A 23 8.79 5.45 -0.04
CA LEU A 23 8.69 4.04 -0.42
C LEU A 23 8.27 3.16 0.76
N VAL A 24 8.87 3.37 1.95
CA VAL A 24 8.49 2.64 3.16
C VAL A 24 7.04 2.93 3.53
N GLU A 25 6.61 4.20 3.49
CA GLU A 25 5.22 4.58 3.77
C GLU A 25 4.22 3.90 2.81
N GLU A 26 4.53 3.84 1.51
CA GLU A 26 3.70 3.14 0.53
C GLU A 26 3.61 1.63 0.85
N LEU A 27 4.74 1.00 1.17
CA LEU A 27 4.79 -0.43 1.49
C LEU A 27 4.01 -0.75 2.78
N GLU A 28 4.11 0.09 3.80
CA GLU A 28 3.35 -0.06 5.03
C GLU A 28 1.83 0.08 4.78
N SER A 29 1.44 1.04 3.95
CA SER A 29 0.04 1.21 3.53
C SER A 29 -0.48 -0.02 2.81
N ARG A 30 0.27 -0.56 1.83
CA ARG A 30 -0.08 -1.79 1.12
C ARG A 30 -0.17 -3.00 2.05
N LEU A 31 0.74 -3.12 3.01
CA LEU A 31 0.70 -4.18 4.02
C LEU A 31 -0.58 -4.08 4.87
N LYS A 32 -0.99 -2.87 5.24
CA LYS A 32 -2.23 -2.63 5.98
C LYS A 32 -3.45 -3.05 5.15
N ASP A 33 -3.48 -2.72 3.87
CA ASP A 33 -4.58 -3.11 2.98
C ASP A 33 -4.69 -4.64 2.84
N VAL A 34 -3.56 -5.35 2.71
CA VAL A 34 -3.53 -6.82 2.69
C VAL A 34 -4.06 -7.40 4.01
N LYS A 35 -3.61 -6.88 5.16
CA LYS A 35 -4.11 -7.32 6.47
C LYS A 35 -5.61 -7.09 6.61
N ASN A 36 -6.10 -5.93 6.18
CA ASN A 36 -7.53 -5.62 6.18
C ASN A 36 -8.31 -6.62 5.31
N ALA A 37 -7.84 -6.91 4.09
CA ALA A 37 -8.45 -7.91 3.22
C ALA A 37 -8.59 -9.28 3.90
N ILE A 38 -7.54 -9.76 4.58
CA ILE A 38 -7.57 -11.01 5.36
C ILE A 38 -8.63 -10.92 6.46
N THR A 39 -8.65 -9.83 7.25
CA THR A 39 -9.66 -9.69 8.31
C THR A 39 -11.10 -9.66 7.79
N LYS A 40 -11.32 -9.12 6.59
CA LYS A 40 -12.63 -9.13 5.93
C LYS A 40 -13.02 -10.50 5.41
N MET A 41 -12.06 -11.31 4.99
CA MET A 41 -12.30 -12.70 4.61
C MET A 41 -12.81 -13.48 5.84
N ASP A 42 -12.14 -13.32 6.99
CA ASP A 42 -12.56 -13.95 8.25
C ASP A 42 -13.95 -13.46 8.71
N ALA A 43 -14.26 -12.18 8.49
CA ALA A 43 -15.56 -11.60 8.81
C ALA A 43 -16.66 -11.86 7.76
N GLY A 44 -16.35 -12.49 6.62
CA GLY A 44 -17.30 -12.72 5.53
C GLY A 44 -17.74 -11.46 4.77
N THR A 45 -16.98 -10.36 4.87
CA THR A 45 -17.26 -9.06 4.21
C THR A 45 -16.24 -8.71 3.13
N TYR A 46 -15.42 -9.69 2.74
CA TYR A 46 -14.44 -9.53 1.67
C TYR A 46 -15.11 -9.24 0.33
N GLY A 47 -14.48 -8.40 -0.48
CA GLY A 47 -15.02 -8.01 -1.78
C GLY A 47 -16.15 -6.98 -1.71
N ILE A 48 -16.40 -6.34 -0.57
CA ILE A 48 -17.34 -5.19 -0.48
C ILE A 48 -16.55 -3.88 -0.55
N CYS A 49 -16.96 -3.01 -1.48
CA CYS A 49 -16.43 -1.67 -1.68
C CYS A 49 -16.68 -0.80 -0.46
N GLU A 50 -15.61 -0.21 0.10
CA GLU A 50 -15.70 0.64 1.28
C GLU A 50 -16.38 2.01 1.03
N GLU A 51 -16.40 2.49 -0.23
CA GLU A 51 -17.00 3.78 -0.59
C GLU A 51 -18.49 3.65 -0.96
N SER A 52 -18.83 2.65 -1.75
CA SER A 52 -20.18 2.47 -2.30
C SER A 52 -21.02 1.40 -1.59
N GLY A 53 -20.38 0.52 -0.80
CA GLY A 53 -21.03 -0.63 -0.18
C GLY A 53 -21.42 -1.76 -1.15
N LYS A 54 -21.08 -1.63 -2.44
CA LYS A 54 -21.37 -2.63 -3.48
C LYS A 54 -20.25 -3.68 -3.57
N GLU A 55 -20.52 -4.80 -4.23
CA GLU A 55 -19.49 -5.80 -4.52
C GLU A 55 -18.41 -5.25 -5.48
N ILE A 56 -17.16 -5.62 -5.20
CA ILE A 56 -15.99 -5.33 -6.01
C ILE A 56 -15.94 -6.37 -7.14
N PRO A 57 -15.81 -5.96 -8.42
CA PRO A 57 -15.71 -6.90 -9.52
C PRO A 57 -14.61 -7.94 -9.31
N PHE A 58 -14.91 -9.19 -9.64
CA PHE A 58 -13.98 -10.31 -9.44
C PHE A 58 -12.64 -10.09 -10.16
N ASP A 59 -12.66 -9.66 -11.42
CA ASP A 59 -11.45 -9.36 -12.21
C ASP A 59 -10.51 -8.37 -11.49
N ARG A 60 -11.06 -7.43 -10.71
CA ARG A 60 -10.27 -6.49 -9.91
C ARG A 60 -9.66 -7.14 -8.68
N LEU A 61 -10.41 -8.01 -8.00
CA LEU A 61 -9.91 -8.78 -6.86
C LEU A 61 -8.87 -9.82 -7.30
N GLU A 62 -9.01 -10.38 -8.51
CA GLU A 62 -8.02 -11.27 -9.11
C GLU A 62 -6.72 -10.52 -9.42
N ALA A 63 -6.81 -9.32 -10.00
CA ALA A 63 -5.64 -8.47 -10.26
C ALA A 63 -5.02 -7.90 -8.98
N ASN A 64 -5.84 -7.53 -8.00
CA ASN A 64 -5.41 -7.02 -6.70
C ASN A 64 -6.35 -7.49 -5.57
N PRO A 65 -5.98 -8.56 -4.84
CA PRO A 65 -6.78 -9.09 -3.73
C PRO A 65 -6.95 -8.12 -2.56
N ALA A 66 -6.06 -7.14 -2.41
CA ALA A 66 -6.14 -6.14 -1.35
C ALA A 66 -6.98 -4.91 -1.74
N ALA A 67 -7.67 -4.94 -2.89
CA ALA A 67 -8.37 -3.78 -3.39
C ALA A 67 -9.60 -3.42 -2.54
N ARG A 68 -9.68 -2.17 -2.06
CA ARG A 68 -10.71 -1.73 -1.10
C ARG A 68 -12.01 -1.19 -1.72
N THR A 69 -11.98 -0.74 -2.98
CA THR A 69 -13.00 0.22 -3.47
C THR A 69 -13.80 -0.04 -4.74
N ALA A 70 -13.91 -1.18 -5.41
CA ALA A 70 -14.45 -1.21 -6.80
C ALA A 70 -13.79 -0.14 -7.73
N ILE A 71 -13.99 -0.20 -9.04
CA ILE A 71 -13.59 0.93 -9.89
C ILE A 71 -14.78 1.87 -9.85
N ALA A 72 -14.64 2.99 -9.15
CA ALA A 72 -15.49 4.14 -9.43
C ALA A 72 -15.22 4.52 -10.90
N SER A 73 -16.24 4.42 -11.73
CA SER A 73 -16.27 5.10 -13.03
C SER A 73 -15.76 6.53 -12.83
N ALA A 74 -14.64 6.86 -13.47
CA ALA A 74 -14.32 8.25 -13.74
C ALA A 74 -15.43 8.87 -14.58
#